data_AF-A0A673IBH0-F1
#
_entry.id   AF-A0A673IBH0-F1
#
_cell.length_a   1.000
_cell.length_b   1.000
_cell.length_c   1.000
_cell.angle_alpha   90.00
_cell.angle_beta   90.00
_cell.angle_gamma   90.00
#
_symmetry.space_group_name_H-M   'P 1'
#
loop_
_entity.id
_entity.type
_entity.pdbx_description
1 polymer ?
#
loop_
_entity_poly.entity_id
_entity_poly.type
_entity_poly.pdbx_seq_one_letter_code
_entity_poly.pdbx_strand_id
1 'polypeptide(L)'
;MMFKNMTPFTLSPKSFVCLFIFNIVFTRCDRLYLLILTLYLDDGEQVLVDVEGKDHKEITNHVKMVLGKSDKVLEAEALAKMELSNPANFGPKKYFLRECISEVEGQVPHPGFVPLPKEMTGKNRAKLAAGSGE
;
A
#
# COMPACT_ATOMS: atom_id res chain seq x y z
N MET A 1 -9.36 21.84 -24.09
CA MET A 1 -10.02 21.66 -22.77
C MET A 1 -9.56 20.33 -22.21
N MET A 2 -8.52 20.32 -21.38
CA MET A 2 -8.62 20.11 -19.93
C MET A 2 -9.37 18.81 -19.55
N PHE A 3 -8.74 17.65 -19.73
CA PHE A 3 -9.03 16.47 -18.90
C PHE A 3 -8.11 16.52 -17.68
N LYS A 4 -8.45 17.41 -16.74
CA LYS A 4 -8.00 17.30 -15.35
C LYS A 4 -9.15 16.66 -14.57
N ASN A 5 -8.79 15.76 -13.66
CA ASN A 5 -9.64 15.06 -12.70
C ASN A 5 -10.12 13.67 -13.16
N MET A 6 -9.18 12.75 -13.34
CA MET A 6 -9.47 11.34 -13.09
C MET A 6 -8.90 11.03 -11.70
N THR A 7 -9.79 10.72 -10.76
CA THR A 7 -9.48 10.31 -9.39
C THR A 7 -8.41 9.21 -9.41
N PRO A 8 -7.44 9.21 -8.47
CA PRO A 8 -6.40 8.20 -8.45
C PRO A 8 -7.03 6.82 -8.19
N PHE A 9 -7.13 6.02 -9.25
CA PHE A 9 -7.37 4.60 -9.12
C PHE A 9 -6.15 4.05 -8.36
N THR A 10 -6.36 3.61 -7.12
CA THR A 10 -5.29 3.15 -6.23
C THR A 10 -4.74 1.82 -6.74
N LEU A 11 -3.88 1.89 -7.74
CA LEU A 11 -3.07 0.76 -8.18
C LEU A 11 -1.96 0.55 -7.14
N SER A 12 -1.96 -0.60 -6.49
CA SER A 12 -0.96 -1.01 -5.51
C SER A 12 0.49 -0.93 -6.06
N PRO A 13 1.50 -0.61 -5.22
CA PRO A 13 2.83 -0.17 -5.67
C PRO A 13 3.79 -1.29 -6.12
N LYS A 14 3.31 -2.49 -6.49
CA LYS A 14 4.19 -3.62 -6.87
C LYS A 14 4.29 -3.91 -8.37
N SER A 15 3.59 -3.15 -9.18
CA SER A 15 3.80 -3.06 -10.62
C SER A 15 3.99 -1.60 -10.88
N PHE A 16 5.26 -1.16 -10.87
CA PHE A 16 5.66 0.20 -11.23
C PHE A 16 5.21 0.39 -12.67
N VAL A 17 4.03 1.00 -12.77
CA VAL A 17 3.09 0.84 -13.86
C VAL A 17 3.78 1.28 -15.14
N CYS A 18 3.84 0.31 -16.06
CA CYS A 18 4.03 0.48 -17.47
C CYS A 18 3.62 1.90 -17.88
N LEU A 19 4.65 2.68 -18.21
CA LEU A 19 4.59 4.04 -18.72
C LEU A 19 3.26 4.22 -19.45
N PHE A 20 2.35 5.02 -18.88
CA PHE A 20 1.05 5.39 -19.46
C PHE A 20 1.32 6.23 -20.73
N ILE A 21 1.88 5.58 -21.76
CA ILE A 21 1.84 6.04 -23.13
C ILE A 21 0.44 5.67 -23.60
N PHE A 22 -0.53 6.52 -23.29
CA PHE A 22 -1.77 6.61 -24.08
C PHE A 22 -1.35 7.11 -25.48
N ASN A 23 -0.69 6.26 -26.26
CA ASN A 23 -0.63 6.44 -27.70
C ASN A 23 -2.01 6.03 -28.19
N ILE A 24 -2.96 6.98 -28.16
CA ILE A 24 -4.11 6.90 -29.04
C ILE A 24 -3.52 7.04 -30.44
N VAL A 25 -3.14 5.91 -31.04
CA VAL A 25 -2.77 5.87 -32.44
C VAL A 25 -4.05 6.08 -33.22
N PHE A 26 -4.33 7.34 -33.56
CA PHE A 26 -5.33 7.67 -34.58
C PHE A 26 -4.76 7.18 -35.92
N THR A 27 -4.93 5.90 -36.23
CA THR A 27 -4.58 5.38 -37.56
C THR A 27 -5.48 6.05 -38.57
N ARG A 28 -4.95 7.05 -39.29
CA ARG A 28 -5.61 7.69 -40.41
C ARG A 28 -5.64 6.69 -41.57
N CYS A 29 -6.64 5.80 -41.54
CA CYS A 29 -6.96 4.90 -42.64
C CYS A 29 -8.08 5.57 -43.44
N ASP A 30 -7.80 5.92 -44.70
CA ASP A 30 -8.62 6.78 -45.58
C ASP A 30 -10.00 6.20 -45.99
N ARG A 31 -10.72 5.45 -45.13
CA ARG A 31 -12.10 5.03 -45.47
C ARG A 31 -13.11 4.67 -44.39
N LEU A 32 -12.79 4.61 -43.10
CA LEU A 32 -13.78 4.37 -42.03
C LEU A 32 -13.32 5.05 -40.74
N TYR A 33 -14.11 6.01 -40.22
CA TYR A 33 -13.84 6.67 -38.93
C TYR A 33 -14.24 5.77 -37.76
N LEU A 34 -13.60 4.60 -37.60
CA LEU A 34 -13.82 3.78 -36.41
C LEU A 34 -12.92 4.29 -35.28
N LEU A 35 -13.54 4.70 -34.17
CA LEU A 35 -12.82 5.08 -32.96
C LEU A 35 -12.50 3.80 -32.18
N ILE A 36 -11.22 3.41 -32.11
CA ILE A 36 -10.76 2.19 -31.43
C ILE A 36 -9.68 2.55 -30.42
N LEU A 37 -9.72 1.90 -29.26
CA LEU A 37 -8.73 1.98 -28.20
C LEU A 37 -7.89 0.69 -28.19
N THR A 38 -6.58 0.81 -28.39
CA THR A 38 -5.65 -0.32 -28.36
C THR A 38 -4.89 -0.35 -27.03
N LEU A 39 -4.90 -1.48 -26.35
CA LEU A 39 -4.21 -1.71 -25.09
C LEU A 39 -3.13 -2.77 -25.31
N TYR A 40 -1.91 -2.45 -24.90
CA TYR A 40 -0.75 -3.34 -24.99
C TYR A 40 -0.45 -3.89 -23.60
N LEU A 41 -0.48 -5.21 -23.46
CA LEU A 41 -0.16 -5.93 -22.23
C LEU A 41 1.35 -6.24 -22.16
N ASP A 42 1.84 -6.49 -20.95
CA ASP A 42 3.26 -6.85 -20.72
C ASP A 42 3.64 -8.17 -21.44
N ASP A 43 2.66 -9.04 -21.69
CA ASP A 43 2.83 -10.30 -22.43
C ASP A 43 2.89 -10.11 -23.96
N GLY A 44 2.78 -8.87 -24.45
CA GLY A 44 2.76 -8.54 -25.89
C GLY A 44 1.39 -8.74 -26.56
N GLU A 45 0.37 -9.15 -25.81
CA GLU A 45 -1.01 -9.23 -26.27
C GLU A 45 -1.60 -7.83 -26.54
N GLN A 46 -2.44 -7.74 -27.58
CA GLN A 46 -3.11 -6.52 -27.99
C GLN A 46 -4.62 -6.67 -27.83
N VAL A 47 -5.22 -5.81 -27.01
CA VAL A 47 -6.67 -5.75 -26.82
C VAL A 47 -7.20 -4.51 -27.53
N LEU A 48 -8.10 -4.73 -28.48
CA LEU A 48 -8.78 -3.67 -29.23
C LEU A 48 -10.19 -3.47 -28.66
N VAL A 49 -10.50 -2.24 -28.25
CA VAL A 49 -11.81 -1.87 -27.70
C VAL A 49 -12.46 -0.84 -28.61
N ASP A 50 -13.60 -1.20 -29.19
CA ASP A 50 -14.41 -0.28 -29.99
C ASP A 50 -15.09 0.76 -29.08
N VAL A 51 -14.93 2.03 -29.41
CA VAL A 51 -15.45 3.18 -28.66
C VAL A 51 -16.38 4.06 -29.50
N GLU A 52 -16.79 3.62 -30.70
CA GLU A 52 -17.74 4.36 -31.52
C GLU A 52 -19.12 4.44 -30.83
N GLY A 53 -19.63 5.66 -30.66
CA GLY A 53 -20.97 5.92 -30.10
C GLY A 53 -21.15 5.67 -28.60
N LYS A 54 -20.09 5.31 -27.86
CA LYS A 54 -20.16 5.02 -26.42
C LYS A 54 -19.89 6.25 -25.56
N ASP A 55 -20.60 6.36 -24.44
CA ASP A 55 -20.34 7.41 -23.46
C ASP A 55 -19.09 7.12 -22.61
N HIS A 56 -18.46 8.14 -22.04
CA HIS A 56 -17.26 7.99 -21.20
C HIS A 56 -17.42 6.97 -20.06
N LYS A 57 -18.62 6.85 -19.48
CA LYS A 57 -18.91 5.86 -18.42
C LYS A 57 -18.90 4.43 -18.94
N GLU A 58 -19.44 4.23 -20.14
CA GLU A 58 -19.53 2.92 -20.79
C GLU A 58 -18.15 2.44 -21.20
N ILE A 59 -17.32 3.34 -21.74
CA ILE A 59 -15.92 3.05 -22.09
C ILE A 59 -15.15 2.65 -20.82
N THR A 60 -15.29 3.41 -19.73
CA THR A 60 -14.61 3.12 -18.46
C THR A 60 -15.04 1.78 -17.88
N ASN A 61 -16.35 1.48 -17.88
CA ASN A 61 -16.86 0.21 -17.40
C ASN A 61 -16.41 -0.96 -18.27
N HIS A 62 -16.37 -0.79 -19.58
CA HIS A 62 -15.92 -1.84 -20.50
C HIS A 62 -14.46 -2.19 -20.27
N VAL A 63 -13.59 -1.18 -20.14
CA VAL A 63 -12.17 -1.38 -19.81
C VAL A 63 -12.01 -2.02 -18.42
N LYS A 64 -12.81 -1.59 -17.43
CA LYS A 64 -12.82 -2.20 -16.09
C LYS A 64 -13.28 -3.66 -16.11
N MET A 65 -14.21 -4.05 -16.98
CA MET A 65 -14.62 -5.45 -17.09
C MET A 65 -13.56 -6.33 -17.76
N VAL A 66 -12.84 -5.80 -18.75
CA VAL A 66 -11.85 -6.57 -19.53
C VAL A 66 -10.51 -6.69 -18.81
N LEU A 67 -10.02 -5.58 -18.23
CA LEU A 67 -8.68 -5.53 -17.60
C LEU A 67 -8.71 -5.22 -16.10
N GLY A 68 -9.88 -4.96 -15.52
CA GLY A 68 -9.98 -4.68 -14.09
C GLY A 68 -9.74 -5.94 -13.27
N LYS A 69 -9.01 -5.79 -12.16
CA LYS A 69 -8.94 -6.83 -11.14
C LYS A 69 -10.35 -7.09 -10.60
N SER A 70 -10.69 -8.36 -10.37
CA SER A 70 -11.94 -8.70 -9.70
C SER A 70 -11.98 -8.14 -8.28
N ASP A 71 -13.17 -7.83 -7.77
CA ASP A 71 -13.35 -7.28 -6.43
C ASP A 71 -12.76 -8.21 -5.36
N LYS A 72 -12.82 -9.53 -5.56
CA LYS A 72 -12.21 -10.54 -4.69
C LYS A 72 -10.68 -10.37 -4.55
N VAL A 73 -10.00 -10.03 -5.65
CA VAL A 73 -8.55 -9.81 -5.64
C VAL A 73 -8.22 -8.50 -4.93
N LEU A 74 -9.02 -7.46 -5.12
CA LEU A 74 -8.87 -6.18 -4.43
C LEU A 74 -9.06 -6.33 -2.92
N GLU A 75 -10.08 -7.09 -2.50
CA GLU A 75 -10.32 -7.42 -1.09
C GLU A 75 -9.17 -8.24 -0.50
N ALA A 76 -8.67 -9.26 -1.21
CA ALA A 76 -7.53 -10.04 -0.76
C ALA A 76 -6.25 -9.18 -0.61
N GLU A 77 -5.99 -8.27 -1.54
CA GLU A 77 -4.87 -7.33 -1.44
C GLU A 77 -5.03 -6.35 -0.26
N ALA A 78 -6.26 -5.93 0.03
CA ALA A 78 -6.55 -5.07 1.18
C ALA A 78 -6.34 -5.83 2.50
N LEU A 79 -6.83 -7.06 2.60
CA LEU A 79 -6.63 -7.93 3.77
C LEU A 79 -5.14 -8.22 3.99
N ALA A 80 -4.38 -8.57 2.95
CA ALA A 80 -2.94 -8.80 3.05
C ALA A 80 -2.18 -7.55 3.52
N LYS A 81 -2.62 -6.34 3.14
CA LYS A 81 -2.05 -5.09 3.67
C LYS A 81 -2.39 -4.87 5.14
N MET A 82 -3.59 -5.26 5.59
CA MET A 82 -3.96 -5.20 7.01
C MET A 82 -3.16 -6.21 7.85
N GLU A 83 -2.90 -7.41 7.32
CA GLU A 83 -2.05 -8.40 7.99
C GLU A 83 -0.60 -7.91 8.18
N LEU A 84 -0.07 -7.15 7.22
CA LEU A 84 1.25 -6.52 7.34
C LEU A 84 1.31 -5.56 8.54
N SER A 85 0.22 -4.84 8.81
CA SER A 85 0.05 -4.04 10.03
C SER A 85 -0.41 -4.92 11.19
N ASN A 86 0.43 -5.87 11.62
CA ASN A 86 0.13 -6.69 12.78
C ASN A 86 0.07 -5.80 14.05
N PRO A 87 -1.06 -5.76 14.77
CA PRO A 87 -1.23 -4.94 15.97
C PRO A 87 -0.34 -5.37 17.15
N ALA A 88 0.23 -6.58 17.09
CA ALA A 88 1.18 -7.05 18.09
C ALA A 88 2.61 -6.49 17.89
N ASN A 89 2.88 -5.82 16.77
CA ASN A 89 4.19 -5.24 16.51
C ASN A 89 4.37 -3.94 17.31
N PHE A 90 5.56 -3.78 17.90
CA PHE A 90 5.96 -2.57 18.61
C PHE A 90 6.93 -1.74 17.75
N GLY A 91 6.79 -0.42 17.80
CA GLY A 91 7.68 0.48 17.08
C GLY A 91 7.19 1.94 17.12
N PRO A 92 7.77 2.83 16.31
CA PRO A 92 7.41 4.24 16.32
C PRO A 92 5.91 4.49 16.11
N LYS A 93 5.32 5.45 16.85
CA LYS A 93 3.89 5.82 16.76
C LYS A 93 3.35 6.11 15.36
N LYS A 94 4.23 6.38 14.40
CA LYS A 94 3.85 6.63 13.01
C LYS A 94 3.26 5.39 12.32
N TYR A 95 3.72 4.20 12.68
CA TYR A 95 3.38 2.95 11.97
C TYR A 95 2.84 1.86 12.89
N PHE A 96 3.05 1.99 14.20
CA PHE A 96 2.68 1.00 15.20
C PHE A 96 1.83 1.62 16.29
N LEU A 97 0.95 0.79 16.88
CA LEU A 97 0.03 1.24 17.93
C LEU A 97 0.75 1.55 19.24
N ARG A 98 1.83 0.82 19.53
CA ARG A 98 2.58 0.91 20.78
C ARG A 98 4.08 1.04 20.51
N GLU A 99 4.73 1.96 21.23
CA GLU A 99 6.17 2.17 21.13
C GLU A 99 6.97 1.21 21.99
N CYS A 100 6.45 0.93 23.19
CA CYS A 100 7.12 0.10 24.17
C CYS A 100 6.11 -0.82 24.84
N ILE A 101 6.58 -2.01 25.22
CA ILE A 101 5.79 -2.96 26.00
C ILE A 101 5.39 -2.43 27.39
N SER A 102 6.07 -1.39 27.88
CA SER A 102 5.72 -0.72 29.14
C SER A 102 4.35 -0.03 29.13
N GLU A 103 3.74 0.17 27.95
CA GLU A 103 2.37 0.67 27.80
C GLU A 103 1.31 -0.43 28.05
N VAL A 104 1.73 -1.70 28.14
CA VAL A 104 0.83 -2.82 28.41
C VAL A 104 0.63 -2.96 29.92
N GLU A 105 -0.62 -2.95 30.36
CA GLU A 105 -0.96 -3.15 31.77
C GLU A 105 -0.42 -4.48 32.31
N GLY A 106 0.10 -4.44 33.54
CA GLY A 106 0.75 -5.60 34.17
C GLY A 106 2.24 -5.78 33.83
N GLN A 107 2.80 -4.98 32.92
CA GLN A 107 4.24 -4.96 32.62
C GLN A 107 5.01 -3.94 33.47
N VAL A 108 6.33 -4.08 33.50
CA VAL A 108 7.22 -3.16 34.22
C VAL A 108 7.10 -1.76 33.61
N PRO A 109 6.78 -0.73 34.42
CA PRO A 109 6.63 0.63 33.93
C PRO A 109 7.96 1.20 33.45
N HIS A 110 7.90 2.16 32.52
CA HIS A 110 9.09 2.82 32.03
C HIS A 110 9.83 3.53 33.19
N PRO A 111 11.16 3.34 33.35
CA PRO A 111 11.93 3.93 34.46
C PRO A 111 11.87 5.46 34.53
N GLY A 112 11.55 6.10 33.40
CA GLY A 112 11.37 7.55 33.31
C GLY A 112 10.09 8.06 33.98
N PHE A 113 9.04 7.24 34.09
CA PHE A 113 7.80 7.60 34.79
C PHE A 113 7.81 7.13 36.25
N VAL A 114 8.21 5.88 36.47
CA VAL A 114 8.27 5.26 37.79
C VAL A 114 9.68 4.74 38.01
N PRO A 115 10.43 5.29 38.98
CA PRO A 115 11.79 4.82 39.23
C PRO A 115 11.76 3.37 39.70
N LEU A 116 12.59 2.54 39.07
CA LEU A 116 12.72 1.14 39.44
C LEU A 116 13.38 0.98 40.82
N PRO A 117 13.10 -0.12 41.55
CA PRO A 117 13.78 -0.48 42.77
C PRO A 117 15.31 -0.44 42.64
N LYS A 118 15.95 0.00 43.74
CA LYS A 118 17.41 0.17 43.82
C LYS A 118 18.16 -1.12 43.50
N GLU A 119 17.61 -2.28 43.86
CA GLU A 119 18.17 -3.61 43.62
C GLU A 119 18.25 -3.99 42.13
N MET A 120 17.37 -3.44 41.30
CA MET A 120 17.36 -3.66 39.85
C MET A 120 18.23 -2.65 39.09
N THR A 121 18.72 -1.61 39.78
CA THR A 121 19.56 -0.58 39.15
C THR A 121 21.01 -1.07 39.04
N GLY A 122 21.59 -1.01 37.83
CA GLY A 122 22.96 -1.47 37.58
C GLY A 122 24.02 -0.82 38.48
N LYS A 123 23.85 0.45 38.86
CA LYS A 123 24.75 1.16 39.78
C LYS A 123 24.83 0.49 41.16
N ASN A 124 23.72 -0.01 41.71
CA ASN A 124 23.71 -0.63 43.02
C ASN A 124 24.17 -2.09 42.95
N ARG A 125 23.80 -2.81 41.88
CA ARG A 125 24.33 -4.16 41.62
C ARG A 125 25.85 -4.18 41.52
N ALA A 126 26.43 -3.20 40.81
CA ALA A 126 27.88 -3.07 40.68
C ALA A 126 28.58 -2.81 42.02
N LYS A 127 27.99 -1.95 42.87
CA LYS A 127 28.52 -1.67 44.22
C LYS A 127 28.45 -2.89 45.14
N LEU A 128 27.34 -3.63 45.10
CA LEU A 128 27.18 -4.87 45.86
C LEU A 128 28.20 -5.93 45.42
N ALA A 129 28.40 -6.09 44.12
CA ALA A 129 29.39 -7.02 43.58
C ALA A 129 30.85 -6.63 43.89
N ALA A 130 31.16 -5.33 43.91
CA ALA A 130 32.49 -4.84 44.27
C ALA A 130 32.79 -4.95 45.78
N GLY A 131 31.77 -4.90 46.64
CA GLY A 131 31.92 -5.05 48.09
C GLY A 131 31.87 -6.49 48.60
N SER A 132 31.53 -7.48 47.75
CA SER A 132 31.48 -8.90 48.10
C SER A 132 32.73 -9.69 47.68
N GLY A 133 33.79 -9.00 47.25
CA GLY A 133 35.04 -9.58 46.76
C GLY A 133 36.23 -9.43 47.73
N GLU A 134 35.95 -9.24 49.03
CA GLU A 134 36.94 -9.18 50.11
C GLU A 134 36.67 -10.27 51.15
#